data_AF-Q9ND21-F1
#
_entry.id   AF-Q9ND21-F1
#
_cell.length_a   1.000
_cell.length_b   1.000
_cell.length_c   1.000
_cell.angle_alpha   90.00
_cell.angle_beta   90.00
_cell.angle_gamma   90.00
#
_symmetry.space_group_name_H-M   'P 1'
#
loop_
_entity.id
_entity.type
_entity.pdbx_description
1 polymer ?
#
loop_
_entity_poly.entity_id
_entity_poly.type
_entity_poly.pdbx_seq_one_letter_code
_entity_poly.pdbx_strand_id
1 'polypeptide(L)' 'PYRRLHVCDQHLSYMKEDKIDNTHKLLAEVCLAAKHEGELLKGYHDSYKINNNDSQICTVLARSFADIG' A
#
# COMPACT_ATOMS: atom_id res chain seq x y z
N PRO A 1 0.02 4.97 13.41
CA PRO A 1 0.41 3.54 13.49
C PRO A 1 1.79 3.33 12.88
N TYR A 2 2.66 2.47 13.44
CA TYR A 2 4.04 2.29 12.95
C TYR A 2 4.09 1.96 11.45
N ARG A 3 3.17 1.12 10.97
CA ARG A 3 3.03 0.79 9.54
C ARG A 3 2.65 1.99 8.65
N ARG A 4 1.84 2.95 9.12
CA ARG A 4 1.48 4.15 8.32
C ARG A 4 2.70 5.04 8.03
N LEU A 5 3.72 5.00 8.90
CA LEU A 5 4.97 5.74 8.69
C LEU A 5 5.85 5.14 7.59
N HIS A 6 5.56 3.91 7.16
CA HIS A 6 6.36 3.14 6.21
C HIS A 6 5.53 2.63 5.03
N VAL A 7 4.45 3.32 4.70
CA VAL A 7 3.67 3.02 3.49
C VAL A 7 4.57 3.18 2.26
N CYS A 8 4.45 2.28 1.30
CA CYS A 8 5.22 2.36 0.05
C CYS A 8 4.63 3.35 -0.97
N ASP A 9 4.45 4.59 -0.54
CA ASP A 9 3.95 5.72 -1.33
C ASP A 9 5.06 6.71 -1.71
N GLN A 10 6.31 6.50 -1.28
CA GLN A 10 7.42 7.44 -1.53
C GLN A 10 7.55 7.83 -3.01
N HIS A 11 7.30 6.89 -3.94
CA HIS A 11 7.30 7.17 -5.37
C HIS A 11 6.29 8.28 -5.74
N LEU A 12 5.10 8.28 -5.11
CA LEU A 12 4.08 9.31 -5.30
C LEU A 12 4.52 10.66 -4.72
N SER A 13 5.20 10.67 -3.57
CA SER A 13 5.68 11.91 -2.93
C SER A 13 6.78 12.63 -3.72
N TYR A 14 7.57 11.90 -4.52
CA TYR A 14 8.64 12.45 -5.36
C TYR A 14 8.26 12.54 -6.84
N MET A 15 7.01 12.22 -7.18
CA MET A 15 6.52 12.34 -8.54
C MET A 15 6.44 13.81 -8.94
N LYS A 16 7.01 14.15 -10.10
CA LYS A 16 6.88 15.50 -10.63
C LYS A 16 5.47 15.72 -11.18
N GLU A 17 4.90 16.90 -10.95
CA GLU A 17 3.54 17.25 -11.39
C GLU A 17 3.35 17.12 -12.91
N ASP A 18 4.41 17.37 -13.69
CA ASP A 18 4.41 17.25 -15.16
C ASP A 18 4.29 15.79 -15.66
N LYS A 19 4.51 14.80 -14.79
CA LYS A 19 4.32 13.37 -15.10
C LYS A 19 2.86 12.93 -15.03
N ILE A 20 2.02 13.67 -14.29
CA ILE A 20 0.60 13.37 -14.10
C ILE A 20 -0.23 14.32 -14.98
N ASP A 21 -0.25 14.03 -16.28
CA ASP A 21 -1.01 14.83 -17.26
C ASP A 21 -2.46 14.35 -17.46
N ASN A 22 -2.85 13.23 -16.83
CA ASN A 22 -4.21 12.70 -16.88
C ASN A 22 -4.51 11.75 -15.71
N THR A 23 -5.81 11.54 -15.47
CA THR A 23 -6.32 10.68 -14.38
C THR A 23 -5.90 9.21 -14.53
N HIS A 24 -5.67 8.71 -15.75
CA HIS A 24 -5.23 7.32 -15.95
C HIS A 24 -3.79 7.07 -15.51
N LYS A 25 -2.90 8.05 -15.70
CA LYS A 25 -1.53 7.99 -15.18
C LYS A 25 -1.52 8.05 -13.67
N LEU A 26 -2.28 8.97 -13.07
CA LEU A 26 -2.44 9.03 -11.61
C LEU A 26 -2.93 7.68 -11.06
N LEU A 27 -3.96 7.09 -11.69
CA LEU A 27 -4.49 5.80 -11.28
C LEU A 27 -3.45 4.69 -11.39
N ALA A 28 -2.67 4.65 -12.48
CA ALA A 28 -1.62 3.65 -12.67
C ALA A 28 -0.56 3.72 -11.55
N GLU A 29 -0.16 4.93 -11.17
CA GLU A 29 0.83 5.17 -10.12
C GLU A 29 0.30 4.80 -8.72
N VAL A 30 -0.96 5.15 -8.43
CA VAL A 30 -1.64 4.72 -7.19
C VAL A 30 -1.77 3.20 -7.14
N CYS A 31 -2.13 2.54 -8.24
CA CYS A 31 -2.18 1.09 -8.33
C CYS A 31 -0.80 0.44 -8.14
N LEU A 32 0.26 1.07 -8.65
CA LEU A 32 1.64 0.60 -8.48
C LEU A 32 2.07 0.67 -7.01
N ALA A 33 1.76 1.77 -6.32
CA ALA A 33 2.00 1.91 -4.88
C ALA A 33 1.23 0.84 -4.08
N ALA A 34 -0.06 0.66 -4.37
CA ALA A 34 -0.90 -0.35 -3.72
C ALA A 34 -0.39 -1.78 -3.95
N LYS A 35 0.13 -2.08 -5.15
CA LYS A 35 0.76 -3.36 -5.46
C LYS A 35 1.99 -3.61 -4.59
N HIS A 36 2.89 -2.62 -4.49
CA HIS A 36 4.11 -2.75 -3.69
C HIS A 36 3.83 -2.90 -2.20
N GLU A 37 2.88 -2.12 -1.67
CA GLU A 37 2.40 -2.27 -0.29
C GLU A 37 1.82 -3.67 -0.05
N GLY A 38 1.03 -4.20 -1.00
CA GLY A 38 0.50 -5.57 -0.93
C GLY A 38 1.57 -6.65 -0.98
N GLU A 39 2.59 -6.50 -1.83
CA GLU A 39 3.73 -7.43 -1.92
C GLU A 39 4.57 -7.47 -0.63
N LEU A 40 4.82 -6.30 -0.03
CA LEU A 40 5.53 -6.24 1.25
C LEU A 40 4.73 -6.91 2.36
N LEU A 41 3.43 -6.60 2.47
CA LEU A 41 2.56 -7.20 3.48
C LEU A 41 2.41 -8.72 3.31
N LYS A 42 2.48 -9.22 2.07
CA LYS A 42 2.51 -10.67 1.80
C LYS A 42 3.73 -11.36 2.44
N GLY A 43 4.89 -10.72 2.49
CA GLY A 43 6.09 -11.27 3.17
C GLY A 43 5.90 -11.44 4.69
N TYR A 44 5.03 -10.63 5.29
CA TYR A 44 4.68 -10.71 6.71
C TYR A 44 3.46 -11.61 6.98
N HIS A 45 2.87 -12.21 5.95
CA HIS A 45 1.63 -12.98 6.04
C HIS A 45 1.70 -14.12 7.06
N ASP A 46 2.80 -14.85 7.10
CA ASP A 46 2.95 -15.98 8.04
C ASP A 46 3.10 -15.49 9.49
N SER A 47 3.70 -14.31 9.71
CA SER A 47 3.75 -13.66 11.03
C SER A 47 2.37 -13.18 11.48
N TYR A 48 1.50 -12.77 10.55
CA TYR A 48 0.11 -12.41 10.82
C TYR A 48 -0.80 -13.62 11.05
N LYS A 49 -0.47 -14.79 10.50
CA LYS A 49 -1.18 -16.06 10.76
C LYS A 49 -0.94 -16.61 12.17
N ILE A 50 0.29 -16.49 12.69
CA ILE A 50 0.67 -17.10 13.98
C ILE A 50 -0.11 -16.49 15.16
N ASN A 51 -0.54 -15.23 15.06
CA ASN A 51 -1.17 -14.55 16.18
C ASN A 51 -2.70 -14.46 16.10
N ASN A 52 -3.36 -14.70 14.96
CA ASN A 52 -4.82 -14.54 14.83
C ASN A 52 -5.40 -15.37 13.67
N ASN A 53 -6.33 -16.28 13.97
CA ASN A 53 -6.80 -17.33 13.07
C ASN A 53 -7.56 -16.86 11.82
N ASP A 54 -8.22 -15.69 11.83
CA ASP A 54 -9.30 -15.46 10.84
C ASP A 54 -9.18 -14.28 9.85
N SER A 55 -8.40 -13.21 10.08
CA SER A 55 -8.38 -12.11 9.07
C SER A 55 -7.40 -10.94 9.30
N GLN A 56 -6.21 -11.16 9.87
CA GLN A 56 -5.31 -10.02 10.11
C GLN A 56 -4.72 -9.44 8.83
N ILE A 57 -4.35 -10.26 7.85
CA ILE A 57 -3.77 -9.76 6.59
C ILE A 57 -4.77 -8.87 5.82
N CYS A 58 -6.03 -9.27 5.68
CA CYS A 58 -7.05 -8.50 4.97
C CYS A 58 -7.38 -7.19 5.70
N THR A 59 -7.45 -7.23 7.04
CA THR A 59 -7.62 -6.01 7.86
C THR A 59 -6.43 -5.06 7.71
N VAL A 60 -5.22 -5.62 7.63
CA VAL A 60 -3.99 -4.86 7.44
C VAL A 60 -4.00 -4.21 6.05
N LEU A 61 -4.32 -4.97 5.00
CA LEU A 61 -4.45 -4.49 3.63
C LEU A 61 -5.52 -3.40 3.49
N ALA A 62 -6.69 -3.57 4.12
CA ALA A 62 -7.77 -2.57 4.07
C ALA A 62 -7.36 -1.25 4.71
N ARG A 63 -6.61 -1.29 5.82
CA ARG A 63 -6.05 -0.09 6.45
C ARG A 63 -4.97 0.58 5.59
N SER A 64 -4.13 -0.21 4.92
CA SER A 64 -3.12 0.35 4.00
C SER A 64 -3.79 0.99 2.77
N PHE A 65 -4.85 0.40 2.23
CA PHE A 65 -5.64 1.01 1.16
C PHE A 65 -6.26 2.36 1.59
N ALA A 66 -6.79 2.44 2.82
CA ALA A 66 -7.31 3.68 3.40
C ALA A 66 -6.22 4.71 3.77
N ASP A 67 -4.94 4.32 3.85
CA ASP A 67 -3.83 5.26 4.04
C ASP A 67 -3.29 5.77 2.67
N ILE A 68 -3.53 5.05 1.56
CA ILE A 68 -3.16 5.44 0.19
C ILE A 68 -4.21 6.37 -0.46
N GLY A 69 -5.51 6.13 -0.20
CA GLY A 69 -6.63 6.94 -0.73
C GLY A 69 -7.02 8.09 0.16
#